data_AF-A0AAV5Y620-F1
#
_entry.id   AF-A0AAV5Y620-F1
#
_cell.length_a   1.000
_cell.length_b   1.000
_cell.length_c   1.000
_cell.angle_alpha   90.00
_cell.angle_beta   90.00
_cell.angle_gamma   90.00
#
_symmetry.space_group_name_H-M   'P 1'
#
loop_
_entity.id
_entity.type
_entity.pdbx_description
1 polymer ?
#
loop_
_entity_poly.entity_id
_entity_poly.type
_entity_poly.pdbx_seq_one_letter_code
_entity_poly.pdbx_strand_id
1 'polypeptide(L)'
;MFSGGSYDEVARWLRIFLTSHAKREHPRVEVVLDDDESLQGGRYRAWLRLGDRVSEPVELAFQDVADHRGELAWCAELATRTRALARTLLGAGSPADARTR
;
A
#
# COMPACT_ATOMS: atom_id res chain seq x y z
N MET A 1 -15.67 18.27 -15.37
CA MET A 1 -14.28 18.04 -15.81
C MET A 1 -13.76 16.91 -14.94
N PHE A 2 -13.64 15.69 -15.47
CA PHE A 2 -13.26 14.51 -14.68
C PHE A 2 -11.76 14.60 -14.36
N SER A 3 -11.39 15.18 -13.22
CA SER A 3 -10.00 15.28 -12.75
C SER A 3 -9.48 13.96 -12.13
N GLY A 4 -10.27 12.90 -12.16
CA GLY A 4 -10.00 11.62 -11.51
C GLY A 4 -8.97 10.74 -12.20
N GLY A 5 -8.58 11.00 -13.45
CA GLY A 5 -7.64 10.16 -14.21
C GLY A 5 -8.20 8.76 -14.55
N SER A 6 -7.56 8.07 -15.49
CA SER A 6 -7.87 6.67 -15.81
C SER A 6 -7.47 5.73 -14.67
N TYR A 7 -8.07 4.54 -14.64
CA TYR A 7 -7.74 3.50 -13.66
C TYR A 7 -6.22 3.21 -13.60
N ASP A 8 -5.54 3.18 -14.75
CA ASP A 8 -4.09 2.94 -14.81
C ASP A 8 -3.26 4.13 -14.30
N GLU A 9 -3.71 5.36 -14.54
CA GLU A 9 -3.05 6.56 -14.01
C GLU A 9 -3.16 6.61 -12.49
N VAL A 10 -4.33 6.28 -11.95
CA VAL A 10 -4.56 6.21 -10.51
C VAL A 10 -3.80 5.05 -9.89
N ALA A 11 -3.74 3.89 -10.55
CA ALA A 11 -2.91 2.76 -10.13
C ALA A 11 -1.42 3.14 -10.05
N ARG A 12 -0.92 3.85 -11.07
CA ARG A 12 0.46 4.34 -11.11
C ARG A 12 0.74 5.30 -9.96
N TRP A 13 -0.16 6.26 -9.72
CA TRP A 13 -0.04 7.18 -8.59
C TRP A 13 -0.01 6.42 -7.26
N LEU A 14 -0.96 5.50 -7.06
CA LEU A 14 -1.07 4.70 -5.84
C LEU A 14 0.20 3.89 -5.59
N ARG A 15 0.73 3.23 -6.61
CA ARG A 15 1.98 2.47 -6.50
C ARG A 15 3.14 3.35 -6.05
N ILE A 16 3.30 4.53 -6.64
CA ILE A 16 4.39 5.47 -6.30
C ILE A 16 4.21 5.97 -4.86
N PHE A 17 2.98 6.34 -4.49
CA PHE A 17 2.65 6.81 -3.15
C PHE A 17 2.99 5.77 -2.08
N LEU A 18 2.45 4.56 -2.21
CA LEU A 18 2.69 3.47 -1.27
C LEU A 18 4.18 3.12 -1.19
N THR A 19 4.86 3.06 -2.35
CA THR A 19 6.30 2.74 -2.40
C THR A 19 7.11 3.79 -1.65
N SER A 20 6.81 5.07 -1.86
CA SER A 20 7.54 6.17 -1.23
C SER A 20 7.39 6.12 0.29
N HIS A 21 6.19 5.81 0.80
CA HIS A 21 5.96 5.72 2.24
C HIS A 21 6.49 4.42 2.86
N ALA A 22 6.43 3.29 2.16
CA ALA A 22 7.00 2.03 2.63
C ALA A 22 8.54 2.09 2.72
N LYS A 23 9.20 2.70 1.73
CA LYS A 23 10.67 2.82 1.69
C LYS A 23 11.25 3.72 2.80
N ARG A 24 10.44 4.59 3.40
CA ARG A 24 10.85 5.37 4.59
C ARG A 24 11.05 4.50 5.82
N GLU A 25 10.39 3.34 5.90
CA GLU A 25 10.57 2.40 7.00
C GLU A 25 11.71 1.42 6.70
N HIS A 26 11.81 0.91 5.46
CA HIS A 26 12.94 0.08 5.05
C HIS A 26 13.12 0.06 3.52
N PRO A 27 14.34 0.27 2.98
CA PRO A 27 14.58 0.46 1.54
C PRO A 27 14.28 -0.77 0.69
N ARG A 28 14.38 -1.98 1.27
CA ARG A 28 14.05 -3.25 0.57
C ARG A 28 12.56 -3.62 0.61
N VAL A 29 11.71 -2.82 1.25
CA VAL A 29 10.26 -3.05 1.16
C VAL A 29 9.79 -2.66 -0.23
N GLU A 30 8.96 -3.53 -0.80
CA GLU A 30 8.36 -3.39 -2.12
C GLU A 30 6.84 -3.35 -1.98
N VAL A 31 6.18 -2.69 -2.94
CA VAL A 31 4.72 -2.66 -3.06
C VAL A 31 4.33 -3.51 -4.25
N VAL A 32 3.38 -4.41 -4.05
CA VAL A 32 2.76 -5.20 -5.10
C VAL A 32 1.30 -4.75 -5.20
N LEU A 33 0.88 -4.44 -6.42
CA LEU A 33 -0.53 -4.27 -6.77
C LEU A 33 -1.01 -5.57 -7.41
N ASP A 34 -2.18 -6.03 -7.01
CA ASP A 34 -2.85 -7.20 -7.57
C ASP A 34 -3.19 -6.95 -9.05
N ASP A 35 -2.95 -7.95 -9.90
CA ASP A 35 -3.22 -7.94 -11.33
C ASP A 35 -4.54 -8.65 -11.69
N ASP A 36 -5.32 -9.07 -10.69
CA ASP A 36 -6.66 -9.64 -10.87
C ASP A 36 -7.58 -8.73 -11.72
N GLU A 37 -7.93 -9.21 -12.91
CA GLU A 37 -8.80 -8.52 -13.87
C GLU A 37 -10.18 -8.19 -13.30
N SER A 38 -10.68 -8.97 -12.33
CA SER A 38 -11.98 -8.71 -11.69
C SER A 38 -12.00 -7.45 -10.83
N LEU A 39 -10.83 -6.94 -10.44
CA LEU A 39 -10.70 -5.70 -9.68
C LEU A 39 -10.62 -4.46 -10.60
N GLN A 40 -10.28 -4.65 -11.88
CA GLN A 40 -10.03 -3.55 -12.81
C GLN A 40 -11.25 -2.63 -12.94
N GLY A 41 -11.01 -1.32 -12.84
CA GLY A 41 -12.05 -0.29 -12.87
C GLY A 41 -12.86 -0.13 -11.57
N GLY A 42 -12.73 -1.05 -10.62
CA GLY A 42 -13.49 -1.03 -9.37
C GLY A 42 -12.66 -0.78 -8.12
N ARG A 43 -11.57 -1.54 -7.95
CA ARG A 43 -10.77 -1.55 -6.71
C ARG A 43 -9.30 -1.82 -7.00
N TYR A 44 -8.45 -1.40 -6.09
CA TYR A 44 -7.06 -1.83 -6.01
C TYR A 44 -6.91 -2.75 -4.81
N ARG A 45 -6.15 -3.84 -4.98
CA ARG A 45 -5.59 -4.60 -3.87
C ARG A 45 -4.08 -4.43 -3.89
N ALA A 46 -3.50 -4.09 -2.75
CA ALA A 46 -2.08 -3.85 -2.59
C ALA A 46 -1.54 -4.56 -1.35
N TRP A 47 -0.30 -5.04 -1.39
CA TRP A 47 0.41 -5.50 -0.18
C TRP A 47 1.88 -5.10 -0.23
N LEU A 48 2.51 -5.09 0.95
CA LEU A 48 3.94 -4.87 1.08
C LEU A 48 4.67 -6.21 1.06
N ARG A 49 5.86 -6.25 0.47
CA ARG A 49 6.72 -7.43 0.41
C ARG A 49 8.13 -7.11 0.91
N LEU A 50 8.72 -8.02 1.68
CA LEU A 50 10.10 -7.94 2.15
C LEU A 50 10.72 -9.35 2.14
N GLY A 51 11.46 -9.65 1.06
CA GLY A 51 11.90 -11.02 0.79
C GLY A 51 10.69 -11.91 0.51
N ASP A 52 10.58 -13.01 1.27
CA ASP A 52 9.48 -13.97 1.17
C ASP A 52 8.24 -13.61 2.02
N ARG A 53 8.33 -12.52 2.79
CA ARG A 53 7.24 -12.09 3.67
C ARG A 53 6.35 -11.07 2.98
N VAL A 54 5.06 -11.19 3.18
CA VAL A 54 4.05 -10.24 2.70
C VAL A 54 3.22 -9.70 3.86
N SER A 55 2.76 -8.45 3.75
CA SER A 55 1.79 -7.88 4.69
C SER A 55 0.39 -8.38 4.40
N GLU A 56 -0.55 -8.08 5.31
CA GLU A 56 -1.98 -8.13 4.97
C GLU A 56 -2.28 -7.22 3.78
N PRO A 57 -3.25 -7.60 2.93
CA PRO A 57 -3.66 -6.80 1.79
C PRO A 57 -4.46 -5.56 2.25
N VAL A 58 -4.26 -4.49 1.51
CA VAL A 58 -5.05 -3.26 1.58
C VAL A 58 -5.90 -3.19 0.34
N GLU A 59 -7.21 -3.15 0.53
CA GLU A 59 -8.16 -2.88 -0.54
C GLU A 59 -8.61 -1.42 -0.51
N LEU A 60 -8.65 -0.79 -1.67
CA LEU A 60 -9.04 0.60 -1.88
C LEU A 60 -9.99 0.67 -3.08
N ALA A 61 -11.12 1.37 -2.96
CA ALA A 61 -11.97 1.60 -4.12
C ALA A 61 -11.28 2.55 -5.11
N PHE A 62 -11.44 2.30 -6.40
CA PHE A 62 -10.89 3.17 -7.44
C PHE A 62 -11.38 4.61 -7.28
N GLN A 63 -12.68 4.80 -7.05
CA GLN A 63 -13.28 6.13 -6.89
C GLN A 63 -12.71 6.86 -5.67
N ASP A 64 -12.57 6.18 -4.52
CA ASP A 64 -12.01 6.81 -3.31
C ASP A 64 -10.58 7.32 -3.55
N VAL A 65 -9.73 6.53 -4.21
CA VAL A 65 -8.37 6.98 -4.57
C VAL A 65 -8.42 8.08 -5.63
N ALA A 66 -9.35 7.97 -6.58
CA ALA A 66 -9.47 8.93 -7.65
C ALA A 66 -9.83 10.33 -7.11
N ASP A 67 -10.76 10.39 -6.17
CA ASP A 67 -11.32 11.62 -5.63
C ASP A 67 -10.41 12.23 -4.54
N HIS A 68 -9.84 11.40 -3.65
CA HIS A 68 -9.17 11.90 -2.46
C HIS A 68 -7.63 11.98 -2.55
N ARG A 69 -7.01 11.52 -3.64
CA ARG A 69 -5.52 11.58 -3.78
C ARG A 69 -4.92 13.00 -3.77
N GLY A 70 -5.75 14.03 -3.91
CA GLY A 70 -5.36 15.44 -3.75
C GLY A 70 -5.53 15.98 -2.34
N GLU A 71 -6.18 15.23 -1.45
CA GLU A 71 -6.52 15.65 -0.10
C GLU A 71 -5.42 15.25 0.89
N LEU A 72 -4.87 16.24 1.61
CA LEU A 72 -3.75 16.04 2.52
C LEU A 72 -4.10 15.12 3.70
N ALA A 73 -5.32 15.24 4.23
CA ALA A 73 -5.77 14.41 5.35
C ALA A 73 -5.86 12.93 4.94
N TRP A 74 -6.52 12.65 3.80
CA TRP A 74 -6.63 11.30 3.26
C TRP A 74 -5.25 10.71 2.93
N CYS A 75 -4.36 11.49 2.30
CA CYS A 75 -2.98 11.07 2.07
C CYS A 75 -2.24 10.75 3.37
N ALA A 76 -2.41 11.56 4.42
CA ALA A 76 -1.75 11.34 5.71
C ALA A 76 -2.22 10.05 6.39
N GLU A 77 -3.50 9.72 6.29
CA GLU A 77 -4.06 8.47 6.79
C GLU A 77 -3.51 7.26 6.02
N LEU A 78 -3.51 7.31 4.68
CA LEU A 78 -2.98 6.24 3.86
C LEU A 78 -1.47 6.05 4.09
N ALA A 79 -0.72 7.14 4.23
CA ALA A 79 0.70 7.10 4.57
C ALA A 79 0.92 6.45 5.95
N THR A 80 0.11 6.82 6.96
CA THR A 80 0.19 6.25 8.31
C THR A 80 -0.07 4.75 8.28
N ARG A 81 -1.12 4.31 7.58
CA ARG A 81 -1.45 2.88 7.38
C ARG A 81 -0.31 2.13 6.69
N THR A 82 0.23 2.68 5.60
CA THR A 82 1.34 2.06 4.84
C THR A 82 2.57 1.87 5.71
N ARG A 83 2.95 2.88 6.49
CA ARG A 83 4.11 2.82 7.39
C ARG A 83 3.87 1.84 8.54
N ALA A 84 2.64 1.75 9.06
CA ALA A 84 2.29 0.76 10.07
C ALA A 84 2.45 -0.67 9.53
N LEU A 85 1.95 -0.96 8.33
CA LEU A 85 2.13 -2.27 7.69
C LEU A 85 3.61 -2.61 7.48
N ALA A 86 4.42 -1.64 7.04
CA ALA A 86 5.85 -1.84 6.87
C ALA A 86 6.54 -2.16 8.21
N ARG A 87 6.19 -1.46 9.29
CA ARG A 87 6.71 -1.75 10.64
C ARG A 87 6.31 -3.12 11.14
N THR A 88 5.05 -3.53 10.94
CA THR A 88 4.60 -4.88 11.28
C THR A 88 5.39 -5.94 10.52
N LEU A 89 5.60 -5.73 9.22
CA LEU A 89 6.37 -6.62 8.36
C LEU A 89 7.84 -6.74 8.81
N LEU A 90 8.43 -5.65 9.31
CA LEU A 90 9.78 -5.63 9.89
C LEU A 90 9.82 -6.33 11.25
N GLY A 91 8.86 -6.04 12.13
CA GLY A 91 8.74 -6.60 13.48
C GLY A 91 8.51 -8.10 13.49
N ALA A 92 7.77 -8.64 12.51
CA ALA A 92 7.58 -10.06 12.29
C ALA A 92 8.89 -10.84 11.98
N GLY A 93 10.03 -10.15 11.84
CA GLY A 93 11.36 -10.75 11.67
C GLY A 93 12.28 -10.61 12.86
N SER A 94 11.83 -10.06 14.00
CA SER A 94 12.66 -9.95 15.19
C SER A 94 12.59 -11.25 16.00
N PRO A 95 13.70 -11.98 16.22
CA PRO A 95 13.73 -13.24 16.98
C PRO A 95 13.49 -13.07 18.49
N ALA A 96 13.05 -11.90 18.95
CA ALA A 96 12.71 -11.67 20.35
C ALA A 96 11.45 -12.44 20.81
N ASP A 97 10.61 -12.91 19.89
CA ASP A 97 9.40 -13.69 20.20
C ASP A 97 9.64 -15.21 20.30
N ALA A 98 10.89 -15.68 20.17
CA ALA A 98 11.23 -17.10 20.27
C ALA A 98 11.63 -17.56 21.69
N ARG A 99 11.45 -16.71 22.73
CA ARG A 99 11.84 -17.05 24.12
C ARG A 99 10.72 -17.51 25.06
N THR A 100 9.52 -17.78 24.54
CA THR A 100 8.47 -18.38 25.37
C THR A 100 7.66 -19.40 24.56
N ARG A 101 8.13 -20.65 24.55
CA ARG A 101 7.30 -21.87 24.66
C ARG A 101 8.18 -23.10 24.77
#